data_AF-A0A1A0HJ93-F1
#
_entry.id   AF-A0A1A0HJ93-F1
#
_cell.length_a   1.000
_cell.length_b   1.000
_cell.length_c   1.000
_cell.angle_alpha   90.00
_cell.angle_beta   90.00
_cell.angle_gamma   90.00
#
_symmetry.space_group_name_H-M   'P 1'
#
loop_
_entity.id
_entity.type
_entity.pdbx_description
1 polymer ?
#
loop_
_entity_poly.entity_id
_entity_poly.type
_entity_poly.pdbx_seq_one_letter_code
_entity_poly.pdbx_strand_id
1 'polypeptide(L)'
;MIMLKIAQRRSIGLNHFWKWNLPTLKFHNENIDFVVTRIQPETDEDYPKIPSAIFVHKAGDKMTRVECNGKTHEWILKNLVSATGATRVPVEDIPHIPLPKVRLQ
;
A
#
# COMPACT_ATOMS: atom_id res chain seq x y z
N MET A 1 -12.80 -6.42 23.83
CA MET A 1 -13.48 -6.15 22.53
C MET A 1 -13.27 -4.73 21.97
N ILE A 2 -12.96 -3.71 22.78
CA ILE A 2 -12.69 -2.33 22.30
C ILE A 2 -11.32 -2.21 21.61
N MET A 3 -10.27 -2.84 22.16
CA MET A 3 -8.90 -2.81 21.62
C MET A 3 -8.81 -3.38 20.20
N LEU A 4 -9.48 -4.50 19.93
CA LEU A 4 -9.51 -5.12 18.59
C LEU A 4 -10.10 -4.17 17.53
N LYS A 5 -11.16 -3.42 17.86
CA LYS A 5 -11.77 -2.43 16.96
C LYS A 5 -10.84 -1.24 16.71
N ILE A 6 -10.07 -0.82 17.71
CA ILE A 6 -9.06 0.24 17.57
C ILE A 6 -7.89 -0.25 16.70
N ALA A 7 -7.40 -1.47 16.93
CA ALA A 7 -6.35 -2.10 16.12
C ALA A 7 -6.76 -2.24 14.64
N GLN A 8 -8.01 -2.65 14.39
CA GLN A 8 -8.58 -2.67 13.05
C GLN A 8 -8.59 -1.25 12.45
N ARG A 9 -9.11 -0.24 13.16
CA ARG A 9 -9.15 1.15 12.67
C ARG A 9 -7.78 1.73 12.30
N ARG A 10 -6.72 1.40 13.05
CA ARG A 10 -5.35 1.87 12.76
C ARG A 10 -4.82 1.36 11.42
N SER A 11 -5.21 0.14 11.03
CA SER A 11 -4.61 -0.62 9.93
C SER A 11 -5.50 -0.75 8.69
N ILE A 12 -6.78 -0.34 8.75
CA ILE A 12 -7.73 -0.41 7.63
C ILE A 12 -7.16 0.22 6.35
N GLY A 13 -6.63 1.44 6.43
CA GLY A 13 -6.12 2.11 5.23
C GLY A 13 -4.86 1.47 4.66
N LEU A 14 -4.00 0.91 5.51
CA LEU A 14 -2.84 0.15 5.06
C LEU A 14 -3.26 -1.18 4.40
N ASN A 15 -4.29 -1.84 4.94
CA ASN A 15 -4.89 -3.03 4.32
C ASN A 15 -5.54 -2.71 2.96
N HIS A 16 -6.25 -1.58 2.84
CA HIS A 16 -6.81 -1.13 1.57
C HIS A 16 -5.71 -0.77 0.57
N PHE A 17 -4.66 -0.09 1.01
CA PHE A 17 -3.50 0.21 0.18
C PHE A 17 -2.85 -1.08 -0.36
N TRP A 18 -2.65 -2.07 0.53
CA TRP A 18 -2.10 -3.37 0.15
C TRP A 18 -2.98 -4.11 -0.86
N LYS A 19 -4.32 -4.04 -0.71
CA LYS A 19 -5.26 -4.73 -1.61
C LYS A 19 -5.44 -4.04 -2.96
N TRP A 20 -5.47 -2.71 -2.99
CA TRP A 20 -5.91 -1.95 -4.17
C TRP A 20 -4.80 -1.19 -4.88
N ASN A 21 -3.81 -0.69 -4.16
CA ASN A 21 -2.76 0.17 -4.75
C ASN A 21 -1.44 -0.58 -4.96
N LEU A 22 -1.05 -1.46 -4.04
CA LEU A 22 0.20 -2.20 -4.16
C LEU A 22 0.29 -3.07 -5.43
N PRO A 23 -0.77 -3.78 -5.88
CA PRO A 23 -0.69 -4.58 -7.10
C PRO A 23 -0.35 -3.75 -8.33
N THR A 24 -0.95 -2.56 -8.46
CA THR A 24 -0.65 -1.63 -9.56
C THR A 24 0.79 -1.13 -9.50
N LEU A 25 1.31 -0.84 -8.30
CA LEU A 25 2.71 -0.45 -8.13
C LEU A 25 3.66 -1.58 -8.54
N LYS A 26 3.38 -2.83 -8.14
CA LYS A 26 4.17 -4.01 -8.54
C LYS A 26 4.15 -4.20 -10.06
N PHE A 27 2.99 -4.04 -10.69
CA PHE A 27 2.83 -4.20 -12.14
C PHE A 27 3.73 -3.25 -12.95
N HIS A 28 3.85 -1.99 -12.53
CA HIS A 28 4.70 -1.02 -13.23
C HIS A 28 6.17 -1.01 -12.79
N ASN A 29 6.53 -1.78 -11.76
CA ASN A 29 7.86 -1.74 -11.16
C ASN A 29 8.41 -3.16 -10.91
N GLU A 30 8.60 -3.93 -11.97
CA GLU A 30 9.08 -5.32 -11.90
C GLU A 30 10.47 -5.46 -11.23
N ASN A 31 11.29 -4.40 -11.28
CA ASN A 31 12.63 -4.39 -10.72
C ASN A 31 12.69 -3.98 -9.24
N ILE A 32 11.56 -3.65 -8.62
CA ILE A 32 11.48 -3.24 -7.22
C ILE A 32 10.96 -4.40 -6.38
N ASP A 33 11.68 -4.75 -5.32
CA ASP A 33 11.20 -5.73 -4.36
C ASP A 33 10.16 -5.11 -3.40
N PHE A 34 9.06 -5.84 -3.21
CA PHE A 34 7.95 -5.42 -2.37
C PHE A 34 7.60 -6.51 -1.36
N VAL A 35 8.11 -6.36 -0.14
CA VAL A 35 7.89 -7.26 0.98
C VAL A 35 6.75 -6.77 1.86
N VAL A 36 5.86 -7.68 2.27
CA VAL A 36 4.75 -7.39 3.20
C VAL A 36 4.90 -8.29 4.40
N THR A 37 5.06 -7.68 5.57
CA THR A 37 5.13 -8.40 6.85
C THR A 37 3.81 -8.22 7.59
N ARG A 38 3.11 -9.32 7.81
CA ARG A 38 1.89 -9.36 8.63
C ARG A 38 2.28 -9.82 10.03
N ILE A 39 2.02 -8.98 11.01
CA ILE A 39 2.34 -9.26 12.41
C ILE A 39 1.02 -9.49 13.14
N GLN A 40 0.84 -10.69 13.66
CA GLN A 40 -0.25 -11.04 14.56
C GLN A 40 0.32 -11.04 15.98
N PRO A 41 -0.01 -10.05 16.82
CA PRO A 41 0.45 -10.04 18.20
C PRO A 41 -0.20 -11.18 18.99
N GLU A 42 0.55 -11.69 19.97
CA GLU A 42 0.07 -12.71 20.92
C GLU A 42 -0.87 -12.09 21.96
N THR A 43 -0.61 -10.84 22.35
CA THR A 43 -1.39 -10.12 23.36
C THR A 43 -1.97 -8.82 22.81
N ASP A 44 -3.10 -8.39 23.39
CA ASP A 44 -3.75 -7.13 23.01
C ASP A 44 -2.86 -5.89 23.28
N GLU A 45 -1.91 -5.99 24.21
CA GLU A 45 -0.99 -4.90 24.62
C GLU A 45 0.15 -4.66 23.63
N ASP A 46 0.42 -5.62 22.73
CA ASP A 46 1.49 -5.51 21.74
C ASP A 46 1.03 -4.81 20.45
N TYR A 47 -0.28 -4.75 20.19
CA TYR A 47 -0.85 -4.00 19.06
C TYR A 47 -0.35 -2.55 18.91
N PRO A 48 -0.28 -1.73 19.98
CA PRO A 48 0.24 -0.36 19.87
C PRO A 48 1.70 -0.31 19.39
N LYS A 49 2.51 -1.31 19.75
CA LYS A 49 3.95 -1.39 19.47
C LYS A 49 4.24 -1.77 18.01
N ILE A 50 3.30 -2.46 17.36
CA ILE A 50 3.46 -2.87 15.96
C ILE A 50 3.42 -1.63 15.05
N PRO A 51 4.44 -1.42 14.21
CA PRO A 51 4.46 -0.30 13.28
C PRO A 51 3.40 -0.49 12.19
N SER A 52 2.51 0.49 12.04
CA SER A 52 1.68 0.63 10.84
C SER A 52 2.35 1.63 9.92
N ALA A 53 3.38 1.17 9.22
CA ALA A 53 4.23 2.02 8.40
C ALA A 53 4.69 1.31 7.12
N ILE A 54 5.01 2.10 6.10
CA ILE A 54 5.72 1.65 4.90
C ILE A 54 7.16 2.12 5.00
N PHE A 55 8.09 1.24 4.69
CA PHE A 55 9.50 1.54 4.64
C PHE A 55 9.99 1.54 3.20
N VAL A 56 10.57 2.65 2.78
CA VAL A 56 11.11 2.84 1.43
C VAL A 56 12.62 2.83 1.52
N HIS A 57 13.24 1.84 0.90
CA HIS A 57 14.69 1.73 0.79
C HIS A 57 15.13 2.39 -0.51
N LYS A 58 15.93 3.47 -0.42
CA LYS A 58 16.56 4.11 -1.58
C LYS A 58 18.00 3.63 -1.73
N ALA A 59 18.57 3.78 -2.91
CA ALA A 59 19.98 3.52 -3.15
C ALA A 59 20.87 4.28 -2.13
N GLY A 60 21.84 3.59 -1.53
CA GLY A 60 22.76 4.15 -0.54
C GLY A 60 22.24 4.10 0.92
N ASP A 61 21.56 3.02 1.32
CA ASP A 61 21.10 2.73 2.69
C ASP A 61 20.15 3.76 3.33
N LYS A 62 19.61 4.70 2.55
CA LYS A 62 18.65 5.67 3.07
C LYS A 62 17.25 5.07 3.13
N MET A 63 16.84 4.71 4.35
CA MET A 63 15.48 4.24 4.66
C MET A 63 14.57 5.40 5.02
N THR A 64 13.44 5.53 4.32
CA THR A 64 12.39 6.50 4.64
C THR A 64 11.19 5.78 5.22
N ARG A 65 10.75 6.17 6.42
CA ARG A 65 9.55 5.64 7.07
C ARG A 65 8.35 6.54 6.75
N VAL A 66 7.29 5.95 6.20
CA VAL A 66 5.99 6.60 5.98
C VAL A 66 5.01 6.05 7.01
N GLU A 67 4.56 6.90 7.94
CA GLU A 67 3.62 6.50 8.99
C GLU A 67 2.19 6.41 8.44
N CYS A 68 1.55 5.24 8.56
CA CYS A 68 0.26 4.93 7.95
C CYS A 68 -0.88 4.77 8.98
N ASN A 69 -0.57 4.86 10.28
CA ASN A 69 -1.55 4.68 11.35
C ASN A 69 -2.75 5.64 11.22
N GLY A 70 -3.94 5.05 11.04
CA GLY A 70 -5.21 5.79 10.92
C GLY A 70 -5.33 6.62 9.65
N LYS A 71 -4.46 6.40 8.65
CA LYS A 71 -4.49 7.10 7.36
C LYS A 71 -5.28 6.29 6.35
N THR A 72 -5.91 6.97 5.38
CA THR A 72 -6.59 6.30 4.26
C THR A 72 -5.59 5.83 3.20
N HIS A 73 -6.00 4.92 2.33
CA HIS A 73 -5.11 4.38 1.31
C HIS A 73 -4.70 5.44 0.27
N GLU A 74 -5.57 6.40 -0.04
CA GLU A 74 -5.26 7.52 -0.94
C GLU A 74 -4.21 8.45 -0.34
N TRP A 75 -4.33 8.72 0.97
CA TRP A 75 -3.32 9.51 1.69
C TRP A 75 -1.96 8.79 1.68
N ILE A 76 -1.97 7.46 1.94
CA ILE A 76 -0.76 6.64 1.92
C ILE A 76 -0.11 6.67 0.53
N LEU A 77 -0.88 6.46 -0.53
CA LEU A 77 -0.37 6.49 -1.91
C LEU A 77 0.22 7.86 -2.25
N LYS A 78 -0.48 8.96 -1.93
CA LYS A 78 0.01 10.32 -2.18
C LYS A 78 1.34 10.60 -1.48
N ASN A 79 1.46 10.20 -0.22
CA ASN A 79 2.70 10.40 0.55
C ASN A 79 3.82 9.51 0.06
N LEU A 80 3.51 8.27 -0.34
CA LEU A 80 4.49 7.36 -0.92
C LEU A 80 5.07 7.93 -2.22
N VAL A 81 4.20 8.39 -3.14
CA VAL A 81 4.61 9.04 -4.40
C VAL A 81 5.44 10.29 -4.13
N SER A 82 5.05 11.11 -3.15
CA SER A 82 5.81 12.31 -2.77
C SER A 82 7.18 11.96 -2.18
N ALA A 83 7.27 10.90 -1.38
CA ALA A 83 8.51 10.45 -0.74
C ALA A 83 9.47 9.79 -1.73
N THR A 84 8.96 9.07 -2.73
CA THR A 84 9.77 8.41 -3.78
C THR A 84 10.11 9.34 -4.94
N GLY A 85 9.32 10.40 -5.16
CA GLY A 85 9.42 11.23 -6.36
C GLY A 85 8.89 10.54 -7.61
N ALA A 86 8.05 9.52 -7.45
CA ALA A 86 7.49 8.77 -8.58
C ALA A 86 6.57 9.63 -9.43
N THR A 87 6.56 9.36 -10.74
CA THR A 87 5.64 9.99 -11.69
C THR A 87 4.43 9.09 -11.94
N ARG A 88 3.30 9.69 -12.30
CA ARG A 88 2.13 8.94 -12.74
C ARG A 88 2.38 8.38 -14.14
N VAL A 89 1.99 7.13 -14.36
CA VAL A 89 2.05 6.50 -15.69
C VAL A 89 1.12 7.29 -16.65
N PRO A 90 1.60 7.68 -17.85
CA PRO A 90 0.78 8.31 -18.87
C PRO A 90 -0.42 7.45 -19.25
N VAL A 91 -1.53 8.06 -19.70
CA VAL A 91 -2.76 7.32 -20.00
C VAL A 91 -2.55 6.39 -21.20
N GLU A 92 -1.79 6.86 -22.19
CA GLU A 92 -1.40 6.10 -23.38
C GLU A 92 -0.61 4.81 -23.08
N ASP A 93 0.11 4.77 -21.96
CA ASP A 93 0.92 3.61 -21.55
C ASP A 93 0.13 2.60 -20.70
N ILE A 94 -1.14 2.89 -20.38
CA ILE A 94 -1.99 1.99 -19.61
C ILE A 94 -2.54 0.90 -20.54
N PRO A 95 -2.27 -0.39 -20.29
CA PRO A 95 -2.80 -1.45 -21.13
C PRO A 95 -4.32 -1.49 -21.07
N HIS A 96 -4.97 -1.35 -22.23
CA HIS A 96 -6.42 -1.43 -22.37
C HIS A 96 -6.83 -2.82 -22.82
N ILE A 97 -7.72 -3.47 -22.05
CA ILE A 97 -8.40 -4.69 -22.49
C ILE A 97 -9.61 -4.26 -23.32
N PRO A 98 -9.65 -4.57 -24.63
CA PRO A 98 -10.80 -4.23 -25.46
C PRO A 98 -12.03 -5.01 -24.97
N LEU A 99 -13.19 -4.34 -24.95
CA LEU A 99 -14.45 -5.02 -24.63
C LEU A 99 -14.69 -6.16 -25.62
N PRO A 100 -15.11 -7.36 -25.16
CA PRO A 100 -15.44 -8.45 -26.06
C PRO A 100 -16.57 -8.01 -26.99
N LYS A 101 -16.41 -8.23 -28.31
CA LYS A 101 -17.47 -8.01 -29.30
C LYS A 101 -18.52 -9.13 -29.23
N VAL A 102 -19.11 -9.39 -28.07
CA VAL A 102 -20.24 -10.33 -27.99
C VAL A 102 -21.50 -9.53 -28.24
N ARG A 103 -22.00 -9.57 -29.48
CA ARG A 103 -23.40 -9.26 -29.76
C ARG A 103 -24.22 -10.35 -29.05
N LEU A 104 -24.92 -9.99 -27.99
CA LEU A 104 -26.10 -10.74 -27.57
C LEU A 104 -27.07 -10.64 -28.76
N GLN A 105 -27.16 -11.71 -29.55
CA GLN A 105 -28.24 -11.93 -30.51
C GLN A 105 -29.45 -12.45 -29.74
#